data_AF-A0A1G9VKJ1-F1
#
_entry.id   AF-A0A1G9VKJ1-F1
#
_cell.length_a   1.000
_cell.length_b   1.000
_cell.length_c   1.000
_cell.angle_alpha   90.00
_cell.angle_beta   90.00
_cell.angle_gamma   90.00
#
_symmetry.space_group_name_H-M   'P 1'
#
loop_
_entity.id
_entity.type
_entity.pdbx_description
1 polymer ?
#
loop_
_entity_poly.entity_id
_entity_poly.type
_entity_poly.pdbx_seq_one_letter_code
_entity_poly.pdbx_strand_id
1 'polypeptide(L)'
;MRPPGGAKSLWSRGAIVTAIVSLLVLALSSPASADVIYDDGHVYAGDGPCTWARAEVSHGGGGGYTRSDVAQDYQLQTPWGSYDCRDTTPTQGAGRMALRYDWYYWNGTEWRICGVSDWHYNPQTSHSFAIAWDFGANPLCGPGYYGTMTAAFTLNGTEWLGGPLWSGSHYLPA
;
A
#
# COMPACT_ATOMS: atom_id res chain seq x y z
N MET A 1 34.11 -51.53 -55.04
CA MET A 1 33.32 -51.90 -53.85
C MET A 1 33.35 -50.73 -52.87
N ARG A 2 32.20 -50.12 -52.60
CA ARG A 2 32.00 -49.02 -51.63
C ARG A 2 31.73 -49.61 -50.24
N PRO A 3 32.16 -48.94 -49.15
CA PRO A 3 31.37 -48.87 -47.94
C PRO A 3 30.56 -47.56 -47.86
N PRO A 4 29.46 -47.55 -47.10
CA PRO A 4 28.42 -46.52 -47.16
C PRO A 4 28.79 -45.25 -46.39
N GLY A 5 28.37 -44.10 -46.95
CA GLY A 5 28.48 -42.79 -46.32
C GLY A 5 27.51 -42.64 -45.15
N GLY A 6 28.04 -42.19 -44.01
CA GLY A 6 27.27 -41.88 -42.81
C GLY A 6 26.34 -40.69 -43.04
N ALA A 7 25.06 -40.90 -42.71
CA ALA A 7 24.05 -39.86 -42.67
C ALA A 7 24.41 -38.83 -41.58
N LYS A 8 24.56 -37.56 -41.97
CA LYS A 8 24.73 -36.44 -41.04
C LYS A 8 23.40 -36.18 -40.35
N SER A 9 23.34 -36.48 -39.06
CA SER A 9 22.23 -36.13 -38.17
C SER A 9 22.09 -34.60 -38.07
N LEU A 10 21.04 -34.08 -38.70
CA LEU A 10 20.61 -32.67 -38.69
C LEU A 10 19.55 -32.45 -37.60
N TRP A 11 19.87 -32.73 -36.32
CA TRP A 11 18.90 -32.55 -35.23
C TRP A 11 19.44 -31.86 -33.97
N SER A 12 20.63 -31.27 -34.01
CA SER A 12 21.26 -30.73 -32.79
C SER A 12 21.42 -29.21 -32.73
N ARG A 13 20.95 -28.45 -33.73
CA ARG A 13 21.17 -26.99 -33.80
C ARG A 13 19.98 -26.12 -33.39
N GLY A 14 18.78 -26.68 -33.25
CA GLY A 14 17.57 -25.94 -32.88
C GLY A 14 17.34 -25.77 -31.37
N ALA A 15 17.90 -26.66 -30.54
CA ALA A 15 17.63 -26.66 -29.09
C ALA A 15 18.53 -25.69 -28.29
N ILE A 16 19.68 -25.30 -28.84
CA ILE A 16 20.67 -24.49 -28.11
C ILE A 16 20.32 -22.99 -28.15
N VAL A 17 19.69 -22.51 -29.23
CA VAL A 17 19.37 -21.08 -29.39
C VAL A 17 18.24 -20.65 -28.47
N THR A 18 17.23 -21.50 -28.24
CA THR A 18 16.09 -21.19 -27.37
C THR A 18 16.48 -21.12 -25.89
N ALA A 19 17.39 -21.99 -25.44
CA ALA A 19 17.83 -22.04 -24.04
C ALA A 19 18.64 -20.79 -23.63
N ILE A 20 19.42 -20.21 -24.55
CA ILE A 20 20.26 -19.03 -24.27
C ILE A 20 19.39 -17.76 -24.18
N VAL A 21 18.35 -17.63 -25.01
CA VAL A 21 17.43 -16.48 -24.97
C VAL A 21 16.59 -16.50 -23.69
N SER A 22 16.11 -17.66 -23.25
CA SER A 22 15.35 -17.78 -21.99
C SER A 22 16.18 -17.47 -20.74
N LEU A 23 17.48 -17.80 -20.72
CA LEU A 23 18.37 -17.42 -19.61
C LEU A 23 18.65 -15.91 -19.57
N LEU A 24 18.74 -15.25 -20.74
CA LEU A 24 18.98 -13.81 -20.80
C LEU A 24 17.78 -12.99 -20.29
N VAL A 25 16.55 -13.46 -20.56
CA VAL A 25 15.32 -12.79 -20.11
C VAL A 25 15.16 -12.87 -18.58
N LEU A 26 15.55 -13.98 -17.95
CA LEU A 26 15.55 -14.13 -16.49
C LEU A 26 16.69 -13.36 -15.80
N ALA A 27 17.81 -13.12 -16.50
CA ALA A 27 18.94 -12.35 -15.97
C ALA A 27 18.75 -10.83 -16.10
N LEU A 28 17.86 -10.38 -17.00
CA LEU A 28 17.53 -8.96 -17.22
C LEU A 28 16.21 -8.54 -16.59
N SER A 29 15.42 -9.48 -16.06
CA SER A 29 14.27 -9.15 -15.21
C SER A 29 14.76 -8.74 -13.83
N SER A 30 15.17 -7.48 -13.67
CA SER A 30 15.10 -6.86 -12.34
C SER A 30 13.65 -6.98 -11.90
N PRO A 31 13.32 -7.60 -10.74
CA PRO A 31 11.99 -7.44 -10.21
C PRO A 31 11.80 -5.94 -10.05
N ALA A 32 10.81 -5.36 -10.73
CA ALA A 32 10.24 -4.10 -10.30
C ALA A 32 9.52 -4.42 -8.97
N SER A 33 10.31 -4.61 -7.92
CA SER A 33 9.81 -4.75 -6.57
C SER A 33 9.33 -3.36 -6.19
N ALA A 34 8.03 -3.14 -6.34
CA ALA A 34 7.39 -2.03 -5.65
C ALA A 34 7.48 -2.39 -4.16
N ASP A 35 8.54 -1.94 -3.48
CA ASP A 35 8.60 -2.10 -2.04
C ASP A 35 7.59 -1.12 -1.44
N VAL A 36 6.64 -1.69 -0.71
CA VAL A 36 5.58 -1.00 0.01
C VAL A 36 5.82 -1.21 1.49
N ILE A 37 5.81 -0.13 2.25
CA ILE A 37 5.74 -0.17 3.70
C ILE A 37 4.38 0.42 4.10
N TYR A 38 3.56 -0.41 4.75
CA TYR A 38 2.30 0.02 5.30
C TYR A 38 2.09 -0.61 6.68
N ASP A 39 1.30 0.09 7.49
CA ASP A 39 0.68 -0.46 8.68
C ASP A 39 -0.83 -0.24 8.57
N ASP A 40 -1.60 -1.14 9.17
CA ASP A 40 -3.04 -1.07 9.22
C ASP A 40 -3.62 -1.66 10.51
N GLY A 41 -4.77 -1.16 10.92
CA GLY A 41 -5.44 -1.67 12.11
C GLY A 41 -6.48 -0.72 12.68
N HIS A 42 -7.13 -1.15 13.76
CA HIS A 42 -8.11 -0.34 14.47
C HIS A 42 -7.43 0.72 15.33
N VAL A 43 -7.54 1.98 14.92
CA VAL A 43 -7.07 3.15 15.68
C VAL A 43 -8.08 3.59 16.75
N TYR A 44 -9.30 3.06 16.68
CA TYR A 44 -10.32 3.16 17.73
C TYR A 44 -11.18 1.89 17.73
N ALA A 45 -11.45 1.34 18.92
CA ALA A 45 -12.33 0.21 19.13
C ALA A 45 -13.19 0.44 20.38
N GLY A 46 -14.51 0.43 20.23
CA GLY A 46 -15.47 0.52 21.34
C GLY A 46 -16.63 -0.47 21.17
N ASP A 47 -17.59 -0.44 22.10
CA ASP A 47 -18.74 -1.37 22.17
C ASP A 47 -19.79 -1.18 21.04
N GLY A 48 -19.40 -0.58 19.93
CA GLY A 48 -20.27 -0.30 18.78
C GLY A 48 -19.42 -0.02 17.54
N PRO A 49 -19.12 1.26 17.23
CA PRO A 49 -18.26 1.60 16.11
C PRO A 49 -16.78 1.36 16.43
N CYS A 50 -16.04 0.89 15.43
CA CYS A 50 -14.59 0.85 15.38
C CYS A 50 -14.11 1.63 14.16
N THR A 51 -12.94 2.27 14.27
CA THR A 51 -12.31 2.96 13.15
C THR A 51 -11.04 2.20 12.78
N TRP A 52 -11.05 1.62 11.60
CA TRP A 52 -9.86 1.03 10.98
C TRP A 52 -9.16 2.09 10.13
N ALA A 53 -7.84 2.05 10.13
CA ALA A 53 -7.01 2.96 9.36
C ALA A 53 -5.87 2.20 8.66
N ARG A 54 -5.35 2.82 7.60
CA ARG A 54 -4.10 2.41 6.95
C ARG A 54 -3.20 3.61 6.73
N ALA A 55 -1.90 3.40 6.92
CA ALA A 55 -0.86 4.35 6.58
C ALA A 55 0.16 3.66 5.69
N GLU A 56 0.42 4.21 4.50
CA GLU A 56 1.26 3.58 3.49
C GLU A 56 2.20 4.61 2.85
N VAL A 57 3.42 4.15 2.59
CA VAL A 57 4.39 4.80 1.70
C VAL A 57 5.03 3.74 0.79
N SER A 58 5.15 4.05 -0.49
CA SER A 58 5.69 3.14 -1.50
C SER A 58 6.58 3.91 -2.47
N HIS A 59 7.59 3.24 -3.03
CA HIS A 59 8.38 3.80 -4.14
C HIS A 59 7.98 3.23 -5.51
N GLY A 60 7.10 2.21 -5.56
CA GLY A 60 6.48 1.67 -6.78
C GLY A 60 7.42 1.22 -7.91
N GLY A 61 6.85 0.63 -8.96
CA GLY A 61 7.57 0.34 -10.22
C GLY A 61 7.50 1.47 -11.27
N GLY A 62 6.81 2.56 -10.97
CA GLY A 62 6.54 3.68 -11.88
C GLY A 62 6.44 5.06 -11.20
N GLY A 63 6.87 5.15 -9.94
CA GLY A 63 6.70 6.33 -9.09
C GLY A 63 6.27 5.95 -7.68
N GLY A 64 6.69 6.74 -6.69
CA GLY A 64 6.30 6.58 -5.31
C GLY A 64 5.02 7.33 -4.97
N TYR A 65 4.30 6.78 -3.98
CA TYR A 65 3.05 7.36 -3.50
C TYR A 65 2.93 7.20 -1.99
N THR A 66 2.06 8.03 -1.41
CA THR A 66 1.52 7.86 -0.07
C THR A 66 0.03 7.54 -0.17
N ARG A 67 -0.47 6.71 0.73
CA ARG A 67 -1.89 6.38 0.83
C ARG A 67 -2.34 6.30 2.27
N SER A 68 -3.56 6.79 2.48
CA SER A 68 -4.28 6.72 3.74
C SER A 68 -5.68 6.20 3.48
N ASP A 69 -6.11 5.23 4.28
CA ASP A 69 -7.46 4.67 4.23
C ASP A 69 -8.11 4.81 5.62
N VAL A 70 -9.42 5.00 5.63
CA VAL A 70 -10.28 4.90 6.82
C VAL A 70 -11.47 4.01 6.48
N ALA A 71 -11.86 3.16 7.42
CA ALA A 71 -13.10 2.41 7.35
C ALA A 71 -13.79 2.42 8.71
N GLN A 72 -15.11 2.27 8.69
CA GLN A 72 -15.86 2.01 9.91
C GLN A 72 -16.30 0.57 9.96
N ASP A 73 -15.87 -0.11 11.01
CA ASP A 73 -16.32 -1.45 11.35
C ASP A 73 -17.22 -1.38 12.57
N TYR A 74 -17.97 -2.44 12.80
CA TYR A 74 -18.86 -2.59 13.93
C TYR A 74 -18.67 -3.94 14.59
N GLN A 75 -19.17 -4.03 15.82
CA GLN A 75 -19.30 -5.30 16.50
C GLN A 75 -20.31 -6.19 15.76
N LEU A 76 -19.83 -7.33 15.24
CA LEU A 76 -20.66 -8.33 14.59
C LEU A 76 -21.34 -9.20 15.65
N GLN A 77 -22.67 -9.11 15.73
CA GLN A 77 -23.48 -9.94 16.62
C GLN A 77 -24.00 -11.17 15.87
N THR A 78 -23.69 -12.37 16.39
CA THR A 78 -24.15 -13.65 15.82
C THR A 78 -24.80 -14.53 16.91
N PRO A 79 -25.56 -15.58 16.54
CA PRO A 79 -26.09 -16.55 17.51
C PRO A 79 -25.02 -17.28 18.32
N TRP A 80 -23.74 -17.25 17.89
CA TRP A 80 -22.64 -17.99 18.50
C TRP A 80 -21.65 -17.09 19.27
N GLY A 81 -21.90 -15.78 19.30
CA GLY A 81 -21.05 -14.82 20.00
C GLY A 81 -20.99 -13.47 19.33
N SER A 82 -20.27 -12.57 20.00
CA SER A 82 -19.95 -11.23 19.54
C SER A 82 -18.50 -11.16 19.06
N TYR A 83 -18.27 -10.49 17.93
CA TYR A 83 -16.94 -10.28 17.37
C TYR A 83 -16.70 -8.80 17.13
N ASP A 84 -15.76 -8.21 17.86
CA ASP A 84 -15.49 -6.78 17.79
C ASP A 84 -14.84 -6.39 16.45
N CYS A 85 -15.28 -5.26 15.91
CA CYS A 85 -14.70 -4.63 14.73
C CYS A 85 -14.60 -5.56 13.50
N ARG A 86 -15.71 -6.24 13.17
CA ARG A 86 -15.79 -7.22 12.06
C ARG A 86 -16.89 -6.95 11.05
N ASP A 87 -17.93 -6.21 11.43
CA ASP A 87 -19.06 -5.92 10.56
C ASP A 87 -18.82 -4.61 9.78
N THR A 88 -18.71 -4.71 8.45
CA THR A 88 -18.48 -3.56 7.54
C THR A 88 -19.79 -3.01 6.95
N THR A 89 -20.95 -3.52 7.37
CA THR A 89 -22.22 -3.29 6.68
C THR A 89 -22.80 -1.89 6.87
N PRO A 90 -22.64 -1.20 8.02
CA PRO A 90 -23.15 0.16 8.11
C PRO A 90 -22.24 1.13 7.35
N THR A 91 -22.67 1.55 6.17
CA THR A 91 -22.03 2.64 5.43
C THR A 91 -22.25 3.98 6.13
N GLN A 92 -21.24 4.83 6.10
CA GLN A 92 -21.31 6.20 6.59
C GLN A 92 -21.73 7.16 5.48
N GLY A 93 -22.64 8.08 5.79
CA GLY A 93 -23.02 9.18 4.90
C GLY A 93 -21.82 10.07 4.52
N ALA A 94 -21.99 10.88 3.46
CA ALA A 94 -20.98 11.87 3.07
C ALA A 94 -20.62 12.81 4.24
N GLY A 95 -19.33 13.15 4.35
CA GLY A 95 -18.81 14.03 5.40
C GLY A 95 -18.60 13.38 6.77
N ARG A 96 -18.79 12.07 6.91
CA ARG A 96 -18.72 11.34 8.19
C ARG A 96 -17.45 10.49 8.37
N MET A 97 -16.57 10.49 7.40
CA MET A 97 -15.23 9.91 7.50
C MET A 97 -14.22 10.99 7.14
N ALA A 98 -13.18 11.12 7.93
CA ALA A 98 -12.15 12.14 7.79
C ALA A 98 -10.76 11.50 7.76
N LEU A 99 -9.93 11.99 6.83
CA LEU A 99 -8.54 11.59 6.68
C LEU A 99 -7.65 12.82 6.60
N ARG A 100 -6.48 12.72 7.20
CA ARG A 100 -5.33 13.59 6.95
C ARG A 100 -4.08 12.72 6.99
N TYR A 101 -3.04 13.09 6.25
CA TYR A 101 -1.72 12.52 6.46
C TYR A 101 -0.67 13.60 6.65
N ASP A 102 0.29 13.29 7.52
CA ASP A 102 1.53 14.03 7.65
C ASP A 102 2.66 13.16 7.11
N TRP A 103 3.46 13.70 6.21
CA TRP A 103 4.57 13.01 5.58
C TRP A 103 5.88 13.42 6.25
N TYR A 104 6.63 12.45 6.76
CA TYR A 104 7.86 12.66 7.50
C TYR A 104 9.07 12.14 6.74
N TYR A 105 10.19 12.82 6.93
CA TYR A 105 11.53 12.47 6.43
C TYR A 105 12.50 12.34 7.59
N TRP A 106 13.37 11.34 7.54
CA TRP A 106 14.45 11.17 8.50
C TRP A 106 15.69 11.97 8.09
N ASN A 107 16.04 12.98 8.88
CA ASN A 107 17.23 13.81 8.61
C ASN A 107 18.55 13.22 9.13
N GLY A 108 18.54 11.97 9.61
CA GLY A 108 19.67 11.32 10.27
C GLY A 108 19.60 11.33 11.80
N THR A 109 18.82 12.23 12.39
CA THR A 109 18.69 12.39 13.86
C THR A 109 17.24 12.28 14.35
N GLU A 110 16.29 12.80 13.60
CA GLU A 110 14.87 12.78 13.94
C GLU A 110 13.97 12.79 12.70
N TRP A 111 12.70 12.45 12.90
CA TRP A 111 11.66 12.59 11.89
C TRP A 111 11.20 14.04 11.81
N ARG A 112 11.25 14.64 10.62
CA ARG A 112 10.81 16.00 10.31
C ARG A 112 9.67 15.97 9.31
N ILE A 113 8.68 16.86 9.47
CA ILE A 113 7.57 16.98 8.53
C ILE A 113 8.07 17.59 7.21
N CYS A 114 7.73 16.93 6.12
CA CYS A 114 8.03 17.33 4.75
C CYS A 114 6.80 17.80 3.97
N GLY A 115 5.63 17.27 4.33
CA GLY A 115 4.37 17.64 3.73
C GLY A 115 3.22 17.29 4.66
N VAL A 116 2.11 18.01 4.50
CA VAL A 116 0.88 17.80 5.27
C VAL A 116 -0.28 17.93 4.31
N SER A 117 -1.22 17.00 4.37
CA SER A 117 -2.50 17.17 3.69
C SER A 117 -3.44 18.04 4.52
N ASP A 118 -4.41 18.67 3.87
CA ASP A 118 -5.58 19.15 4.58
C ASP A 118 -6.44 17.97 5.08
N TRP A 119 -7.47 18.28 5.86
CA TRP A 119 -8.50 17.32 6.19
C TRP A 119 -9.37 17.05 4.96
N HIS A 120 -9.46 15.78 4.58
CA HIS A 120 -10.32 15.29 3.52
C HIS A 120 -11.50 14.53 4.13
N TYR A 121 -12.69 14.76 3.57
CA TYR A 121 -13.90 14.09 4.01
C TYR A 121 -14.48 13.24 2.88
N ASN A 122 -15.10 12.11 3.22
CA ASN A 122 -15.71 11.26 2.21
C ASN A 122 -16.83 11.99 1.46
N PRO A 123 -16.81 12.02 0.11
CA PRO A 123 -17.77 12.79 -0.67
C PRO A 123 -19.13 12.11 -0.82
N GLN A 124 -19.20 10.80 -0.53
CA GLN A 124 -20.38 9.96 -0.76
C GLN A 124 -20.54 8.93 0.35
N THR A 125 -21.75 8.37 0.43
CA THR A 125 -22.05 7.29 1.37
C THR A 125 -21.20 6.06 1.06
N SER A 126 -20.38 5.61 2.01
CA SER A 126 -19.47 4.48 1.85
C SER A 126 -19.08 3.89 3.21
N HIS A 127 -18.64 2.63 3.24
CA HIS A 127 -18.06 2.01 4.44
C HIS A 127 -16.59 2.40 4.64
N SER A 128 -15.93 2.84 3.56
CA SER A 128 -14.53 3.22 3.54
C SER A 128 -14.29 4.46 2.69
N PHE A 129 -13.20 5.16 2.99
CA PHE A 129 -12.73 6.33 2.26
C PHE A 129 -11.20 6.30 2.22
N ALA A 130 -10.63 6.75 1.11
CA ALA A 130 -9.19 6.74 0.90
C ALA A 130 -8.75 8.02 0.21
N ILE A 131 -7.56 8.48 0.59
CA ILE A 131 -6.82 9.50 -0.15
C ILE A 131 -5.44 8.94 -0.47
N ALA A 132 -4.95 9.30 -1.66
CA ALA A 132 -3.62 8.94 -2.08
C ALA A 132 -3.01 10.14 -2.81
N TRP A 133 -1.70 10.25 -2.69
CA TRP A 133 -0.95 11.22 -3.46
C TRP A 133 0.28 10.57 -4.08
N ASP A 134 0.33 10.68 -5.40
CA ASP A 134 1.43 10.23 -6.24
C ASP A 134 2.46 11.36 -6.36
N PHE A 135 3.66 11.11 -5.84
CA PHE A 135 4.80 12.03 -5.92
C PHE A 135 5.82 11.57 -6.98
N GLY A 136 5.52 10.51 -7.73
CA GLY A 136 6.37 10.00 -8.79
C GLY A 136 7.77 9.64 -8.28
N ALA A 137 8.78 9.85 -9.12
CA ALA A 137 10.18 9.59 -8.76
C ALA A 137 10.81 10.69 -7.85
N ASN A 138 10.07 11.75 -7.52
CA ASN A 138 10.63 12.93 -6.84
C ASN A 138 10.00 13.12 -5.47
N PRO A 139 10.50 12.43 -4.42
CA PRO A 139 10.01 12.66 -3.07
C PRO A 139 10.31 14.08 -2.60
N LEU A 140 9.41 14.67 -1.80
CA LEU A 140 9.39 16.12 -1.52
C LEU A 140 10.66 16.69 -0.88
N CYS A 141 11.28 15.94 0.01
CA CYS A 141 12.48 16.35 0.72
C CYS A 141 13.74 15.69 0.15
N GLY A 142 13.66 15.15 -1.08
CA GLY A 142 14.75 14.43 -1.73
C GLY A 142 14.92 13.00 -1.24
N PRO A 143 16.01 12.32 -1.64
CA PRO A 143 16.20 10.90 -1.31
C PRO A 143 16.42 10.67 0.19
N GLY A 144 15.91 9.55 0.71
CA GLY A 144 16.13 9.14 2.10
C GLY A 144 14.98 8.32 2.69
N TYR A 145 14.93 8.19 4.01
CA TYR A 145 13.86 7.45 4.69
C TYR A 145 12.64 8.35 4.93
N TYR A 146 11.47 7.81 4.60
CA TYR A 146 10.18 8.45 4.73
C TYR A 146 9.21 7.58 5.53
N GLY A 147 8.21 8.22 6.12
CA GLY A 147 7.04 7.52 6.65
C GLY A 147 5.87 8.48 6.75
N THR A 148 4.66 7.93 6.84
CA THR A 148 3.42 8.70 6.82
C THR A 148 2.65 8.43 8.11
N MET A 149 2.14 9.49 8.70
CA MET A 149 1.22 9.42 9.83
C MET A 149 -0.19 9.69 9.30
N THR A 150 -1.01 8.66 9.17
CA THR A 150 -2.42 8.80 8.82
C THR A 150 -3.22 9.14 10.08
N ALA A 151 -3.96 10.24 10.06
CA ALA A 151 -4.99 10.56 11.03
C ALA A 151 -6.36 10.19 10.44
N ALA A 152 -7.02 9.16 10.99
CA ALA A 152 -8.25 8.60 10.46
C ALA A 152 -9.37 8.64 11.50
N PHE A 153 -10.53 9.20 11.12
CA PHE A 153 -11.67 9.36 12.02
C PHE A 153 -13.00 9.05 11.33
N THR A 154 -13.94 8.50 12.09
CA THR A 154 -15.33 8.30 11.69
C THR A 154 -16.25 9.06 12.67
N LEU A 155 -17.30 9.71 12.15
CA LEU A 155 -18.24 10.46 12.97
C LEU A 155 -19.35 9.52 13.45
N ASN A 156 -19.49 9.35 14.76
CA ASN A 156 -20.62 8.66 15.38
C ASN A 156 -21.44 9.65 16.22
N GLY A 157 -22.70 9.88 15.86
CA GLY A 157 -23.47 10.99 16.44
C GLY A 157 -22.78 12.33 16.18
N THR A 158 -22.28 12.97 17.25
CA THR A 158 -21.53 14.24 17.23
C THR A 158 -20.04 14.08 17.53
N GLU A 159 -19.56 12.85 17.75
CA GLU A 159 -18.18 12.58 18.18
C GLU A 159 -17.37 11.94 17.06
N TRP A 160 -16.15 12.46 16.84
CA TRP A 160 -15.18 11.86 15.94
C TRP A 160 -14.38 10.81 16.68
N LEU A 161 -14.48 9.56 16.22
CA LEU A 161 -13.83 8.40 16.80
C LEU A 161 -12.71 7.95 15.85
N GLY A 162 -11.50 7.78 16.36
CA GLY A 162 -10.35 7.47 15.54
C GLY A 162 -9.03 7.90 16.16
N GLY A 163 -7.99 7.92 15.35
CA GLY A 163 -6.64 8.22 15.81
C GLY A 163 -5.57 8.20 14.71
N PRO A 164 -4.32 8.47 15.10
CA PRO A 164 -3.18 8.38 14.21
C PRO A 164 -2.67 6.94 14.03
N LEU A 165 -2.11 6.65 12.86
CA LEU A 165 -1.41 5.41 12.54
C LEU A 165 -0.13 5.73 11.76
N TRP A 166 0.99 5.14 12.17
CA TRP A 166 2.30 5.33 11.55
C TRP A 166 2.59 4.21 10.55
N SER A 167 2.98 4.55 9.33
CA SER A 167 3.27 3.55 8.29
C SER A 167 4.49 2.67 8.58
N GLY A 168 5.39 3.11 9.47
CA GLY A 168 6.77 2.63 9.49
C GLY A 168 7.68 3.49 8.61
N SER A 169 8.90 3.03 8.35
CA SER A 169 9.90 3.74 7.57
C SER A 169 10.23 3.04 6.26
N HIS A 170 10.30 3.80 5.18
CA HIS A 170 10.64 3.32 3.84
C HIS A 170 11.72 4.19 3.20
N TYR A 171 12.74 3.57 2.60
CA TYR A 171 13.74 4.31 1.85
C TYR A 171 13.24 4.63 0.44
N LEU A 172 13.21 5.92 0.10
CA LEU A 172 12.90 6.42 -1.23
C LEU A 172 14.21 6.83 -1.93
N PRO A 173 14.55 6.20 -3.07
CA PRO A 173 15.75 6.54 -3.82
C PRO A 173 15.63 7.89 -4.54
N ALA A 174 16.74 8.29 -5.16
CA ALA A 174 16.82 9.43 -6.07
C ALA A 174 16.30 9.07 -7.48
#